data_AF-A0AAW1SNH6-F1
#
_entry.id   AF-A0AAW1SNH6-F1
#
_cell.length_a   1.000
_cell.length_b   1.000
_cell.length_c   1.000
_cell.angle_alpha   90.00
_cell.angle_beta   90.00
_cell.angle_gamma   90.00
#
_symmetry.space_group_name_H-M   'P 1'
#
loop_
_entity.id
_entity.type
_entity.pdbx_description
1 polymer ?
#
loop_
_entity_poly.entity_id
_entity_poly.type
_entity_poly.pdbx_seq_one_letter_code
_entity_poly.pdbx_strand_id
1 'polypeptide(L)'
;MIQPTGAIPSFPPCQVNRPSYDGLAENEANCTFAPSINPASERLLEDSTNLPADFQARQRFFAQQRKAHLHRIAAQSVEARECTFSPDREAMDVGGAAAGLGESRLERWERLAYQDWQRVQAARAASASQHYSQFTFQPHIDPHSRRIGQATTLKELVQNSRARSQKAEAAAEIEAQRQQECTFAPDVRKAGSGRKRRNSMPATSASPNRVSHRSQDSKAMLHKIEAWRKEKQDRLEEARNLREYEELLDCTFTPSIAPAAPPPKGPIVIPGLDRHLELQDLAKRQAQDLQQRQAKAFKLNPQPGPFLATVPAPFRFKADDASGKTEARRAKLRETLMAAAMKECTFRPRTNESANKALISQILAAADLASPCSGTASEAGRTAVAC
;
A
#
# COMPACT_ATOMS: atom_id res chain seq x y z
N MET A 1 -13.14 -15.99 -55.01
CA MET A 1 -14.18 -16.08 -53.97
C MET A 1 -13.67 -17.02 -52.89
N ILE A 2 -13.47 -16.55 -51.66
CA ILE A 2 -12.96 -17.35 -50.54
C ILE A 2 -14.08 -17.42 -49.50
N GLN A 3 -14.56 -18.63 -49.18
CA GLN A 3 -15.54 -18.82 -48.11
C GLN A 3 -14.82 -18.92 -46.76
N PRO A 4 -15.26 -18.19 -45.72
CA PRO A 4 -14.76 -18.38 -44.37
C PRO A 4 -15.58 -19.44 -43.63
N THR A 5 -15.13 -20.70 -43.66
CA THR A 5 -15.65 -21.75 -42.77
C THR A 5 -14.95 -21.69 -41.42
N GLY A 6 -15.51 -20.89 -40.50
CA GLY A 6 -15.00 -20.70 -39.14
C GLY A 6 -16.07 -20.93 -38.07
N ALA A 7 -16.42 -22.19 -37.81
CA ALA A 7 -17.30 -22.54 -36.70
C ALA A 7 -16.55 -22.36 -35.37
N ILE A 8 -17.02 -21.44 -34.53
CA ILE A 8 -16.48 -21.24 -33.17
C ILE A 8 -17.07 -22.33 -32.26
N PRO A 9 -16.24 -23.12 -31.54
CA PRO A 9 -16.76 -24.11 -30.61
C PRO A 9 -17.44 -23.41 -29.42
N SER A 10 -18.71 -23.75 -29.18
CA SER A 10 -19.46 -23.29 -28.02
C SER A 10 -18.99 -24.02 -26.76
N PHE A 11 -18.35 -23.29 -25.85
CA PHE A 11 -18.06 -23.83 -24.52
C PHE A 11 -19.37 -23.98 -23.73
N PRO A 12 -19.58 -25.10 -23.02
CA PRO A 12 -20.76 -25.28 -22.17
C PRO A 12 -20.71 -24.30 -20.98
N PRO A 13 -21.87 -23.81 -20.50
CA PRO A 13 -21.91 -22.93 -19.34
C PRO A 13 -21.41 -23.67 -18.09
N CYS A 14 -20.42 -23.08 -17.41
CA CYS A 14 -19.97 -23.60 -16.12
C CYS A 14 -21.10 -23.50 -15.10
N GLN A 15 -21.73 -24.62 -14.78
CA GLN A 15 -22.69 -24.70 -13.68
C GLN A 15 -21.94 -24.52 -12.35
N VAL A 16 -22.05 -23.32 -11.78
CA VAL A 16 -21.53 -23.03 -10.45
C VAL A 16 -22.46 -23.67 -9.43
N ASN A 17 -22.15 -24.90 -9.01
CA ASN A 17 -22.77 -25.52 -7.85
C ASN A 17 -22.44 -24.68 -6.60
N ARG A 18 -23.34 -23.78 -6.23
CA ARG A 18 -23.35 -23.17 -4.90
C ARG A 18 -23.69 -24.29 -3.90
N PRO A 19 -22.84 -24.58 -2.90
CA PRO A 19 -23.26 -25.41 -1.78
C PRO A 19 -24.41 -24.71 -1.05
N SER A 20 -25.49 -25.42 -0.76
CA SER A 20 -26.58 -24.89 0.07
C SER A 20 -26.06 -24.67 1.49
N TYR A 21 -26.34 -23.51 2.05
CA TYR A 21 -25.70 -23.02 3.27
C TYR A 21 -26.69 -23.03 4.44
N ASP A 22 -27.39 -24.16 4.59
CA ASP A 22 -28.54 -24.34 5.49
C ASP A 22 -28.17 -24.42 6.99
N GLY A 23 -26.91 -24.14 7.35
CA GLY A 23 -26.34 -24.34 8.68
C GLY A 23 -25.98 -23.09 9.49
N LEU A 24 -26.38 -21.88 9.06
CA LEU A 24 -26.05 -20.63 9.78
C LEU A 24 -27.15 -20.10 10.70
N ALA A 25 -28.42 -20.45 10.47
CA ALA A 25 -29.57 -19.83 11.15
C ALA A 25 -29.55 -19.97 12.68
N GLU A 26 -29.00 -21.07 13.22
CA GLU A 26 -28.96 -21.31 14.68
C GLU A 26 -27.93 -20.44 15.43
N ASN A 27 -26.94 -19.86 14.74
CA ASN A 27 -25.90 -19.05 15.37
C ASN A 27 -26.22 -17.54 15.38
N GLU A 28 -27.12 -17.07 14.51
CA GLU A 28 -27.50 -15.65 14.45
C GLU A 28 -28.38 -15.22 15.63
N ALA A 29 -29.18 -16.14 16.18
CA ALA A 29 -30.08 -15.89 17.32
C ALA A 29 -29.38 -15.52 18.64
N ASN A 30 -28.07 -15.79 18.78
CA ASN A 30 -27.28 -15.50 19.98
C ASN A 30 -26.35 -14.28 19.82
N CYS A 31 -26.41 -13.55 18.70
CA CYS A 31 -25.57 -12.38 18.45
C CYS A 31 -26.23 -11.08 18.97
N THR A 32 -25.72 -10.51 20.07
CA THR A 32 -26.18 -9.22 20.61
C THR A 32 -25.82 -8.02 19.72
N PHE A 33 -24.95 -8.22 18.71
CA PHE A 33 -24.55 -7.22 17.74
C PHE A 33 -25.02 -7.65 16.35
N ALA A 34 -26.14 -7.06 15.89
CA ALA A 34 -26.70 -7.26 14.56
C ALA A 34 -26.49 -5.99 13.72
N PRO A 35 -25.35 -5.85 13.00
CA PRO A 35 -25.08 -4.65 12.21
C PRO A 35 -26.00 -4.60 10.97
N SER A 36 -26.99 -3.71 11.00
CA SER A 36 -27.83 -3.44 9.84
C SER A 36 -27.01 -2.78 8.72
N ILE A 37 -27.12 -3.30 7.50
CA ILE A 37 -26.56 -2.64 6.31
C ILE A 37 -27.26 -1.29 6.14
N ASN A 38 -26.50 -0.23 5.85
CA ASN A 38 -27.05 1.11 5.61
C ASN A 38 -27.96 1.06 4.35
N PRO A 39 -29.17 1.64 4.35
CA PRO A 39 -30.05 1.64 3.18
C PRO A 39 -29.41 2.28 1.93
N ALA A 40 -28.41 3.17 2.09
CA ALA A 40 -27.61 3.66 0.96
C ALA A 40 -26.71 2.56 0.36
N SER A 41 -26.15 1.67 1.18
CA SER A 41 -25.37 0.51 0.74
C SER A 41 -26.25 -0.57 0.10
N GLU A 42 -27.48 -0.74 0.59
CA GLU A 42 -28.49 -1.63 -0.03
C GLU A 42 -28.84 -1.17 -1.45
N ARG A 43 -29.16 0.12 -1.65
CA ARG A 43 -29.37 0.70 -2.99
C ARG A 43 -28.17 0.53 -3.92
N LEU A 44 -26.95 0.67 -3.42
CA LEU A 44 -25.73 0.42 -4.21
C LEU A 44 -25.59 -1.07 -4.61
N LEU A 45 -26.07 -1.99 -3.78
CA LEU A 45 -26.13 -3.42 -4.13
C LEU A 45 -27.21 -3.67 -5.19
N GLU A 46 -28.42 -3.11 -5.05
CA GLU A 46 -29.49 -3.16 -6.05
C GLU A 46 -28.99 -2.64 -7.41
N ASP A 47 -28.42 -1.43 -7.45
CA ASP A 47 -27.80 -0.85 -8.64
C ASP A 47 -26.71 -1.76 -9.23
N SER A 48 -25.90 -2.42 -8.38
CA SER A 48 -24.86 -3.35 -8.84
C SER A 48 -25.42 -4.62 -9.49
N THR A 49 -26.55 -5.14 -9.00
CA THR A 49 -27.21 -6.35 -9.55
C THR A 49 -27.89 -6.09 -10.89
N ASN A 50 -28.36 -4.86 -11.12
CA ASN A 50 -28.99 -4.45 -12.38
C ASN A 50 -27.99 -4.17 -13.53
N LEU A 51 -26.68 -4.23 -13.27
CA LEU A 51 -25.66 -3.96 -14.29
C LEU A 51 -25.36 -5.20 -15.16
N PRO A 52 -25.43 -5.10 -16.51
CA PRO A 52 -25.06 -6.20 -17.39
C PRO A 52 -23.65 -6.73 -17.13
N ALA A 53 -23.50 -8.07 -17.04
CA ALA A 53 -22.22 -8.71 -16.75
C ALA A 53 -21.15 -8.45 -17.82
N ASP A 54 -21.55 -8.40 -19.10
CA ASP A 54 -20.65 -8.09 -20.22
C ASP A 54 -20.31 -6.59 -20.31
N PHE A 55 -19.05 -6.30 -20.63
CA PHE A 55 -18.51 -4.94 -20.72
C PHE A 55 -19.16 -4.12 -21.84
N GLN A 56 -19.41 -4.71 -23.02
CA GLN A 56 -20.05 -3.96 -24.12
C GLN A 56 -21.51 -3.64 -23.80
N ALA A 57 -22.24 -4.59 -23.21
CA ALA A 57 -23.59 -4.36 -22.73
C ALA A 57 -23.63 -3.26 -21.66
N ARG A 58 -22.69 -3.28 -20.70
CA ARG A 58 -22.55 -2.26 -19.65
C ARG A 58 -22.23 -0.86 -20.21
N GLN A 59 -21.36 -0.77 -21.21
CA GLN A 59 -21.03 0.50 -21.89
C GLN A 59 -22.25 1.08 -22.63
N ARG A 60 -23.08 0.23 -23.26
CA ARG A 60 -24.34 0.64 -23.89
C ARG A 60 -25.38 1.08 -22.85
N PHE A 61 -25.53 0.34 -21.75
CA PHE A 61 -26.42 0.68 -20.64
C PHE A 61 -26.13 2.08 -20.07
N PHE A 62 -24.87 2.38 -19.74
CA PHE A 62 -24.50 3.71 -19.25
C PHE A 62 -24.63 4.81 -20.32
N ALA A 63 -24.42 4.51 -21.60
CA ALA A 63 -24.68 5.47 -22.68
C ALA A 63 -26.19 5.79 -22.81
N GLN A 64 -27.06 4.78 -22.69
CA GLN A 64 -28.51 4.95 -22.68
C GLN A 64 -28.99 5.72 -21.44
N GLN A 65 -28.50 5.39 -20.24
CA GLN A 65 -28.81 6.16 -19.03
C GLN A 65 -28.39 7.62 -19.14
N ARG A 66 -27.18 7.92 -19.62
CA ARG A 66 -26.75 9.31 -19.85
C ARG A 66 -27.67 10.05 -20.83
N LYS A 67 -28.10 9.39 -21.91
CA LYS A 67 -29.04 9.97 -22.87
C LYS A 67 -30.42 10.22 -22.25
N ALA A 68 -30.95 9.27 -21.47
CA ALA A 68 -32.23 9.40 -20.78
C ALA A 68 -32.21 10.49 -19.70
N HIS A 69 -31.11 10.62 -18.94
CA HIS A 69 -30.91 11.68 -17.96
C HIS A 69 -30.85 13.06 -18.61
N LEU A 70 -30.11 13.21 -19.71
CA LEU A 70 -30.09 14.45 -20.50
C LEU A 70 -31.48 14.79 -21.07
N HIS A 71 -32.23 13.80 -21.55
CA HIS A 71 -33.60 14.00 -22.04
C HIS A 71 -34.56 14.41 -20.91
N ARG A 72 -34.41 13.86 -19.70
CA ARG A 72 -35.21 14.27 -18.53
C ARG A 72 -34.91 15.71 -18.13
N ILE A 73 -33.64 16.12 -18.12
CA ILE A 73 -33.25 17.53 -17.86
C ILE A 73 -33.80 18.46 -18.95
N ALA A 74 -33.75 18.04 -20.22
CA ALA A 74 -34.30 18.81 -21.33
C ALA A 74 -35.83 18.97 -21.21
N ALA A 75 -36.57 17.89 -20.92
CA ALA A 75 -38.00 17.93 -20.66
C ALA A 75 -38.35 18.84 -19.47
N GLN A 76 -37.68 18.67 -18.33
CA GLN A 76 -37.85 19.55 -17.16
C GLN A 76 -37.57 21.03 -17.46
N SER A 77 -36.62 21.33 -18.36
CA SER A 77 -36.33 22.72 -18.76
C SER A 77 -37.34 23.30 -19.76
N VAL A 78 -38.13 22.45 -20.44
CA VAL A 78 -39.27 22.86 -21.28
C VAL A 78 -40.52 23.02 -20.40
N GLU A 79 -40.82 22.03 -19.55
CA GLU A 79 -41.89 22.10 -18.55
C GLU A 79 -41.75 23.34 -17.65
N ALA A 80 -40.53 23.65 -17.18
CA ALA A 80 -40.27 24.87 -16.39
C ALA A 80 -40.43 26.19 -17.15
N ARG A 81 -40.49 26.16 -18.50
CA ARG A 81 -40.83 27.32 -19.35
C ARG A 81 -42.32 27.39 -19.65
N GLU A 82 -43.03 26.27 -19.55
CA GLU A 82 -44.48 26.16 -19.78
C GLU A 82 -45.30 26.36 -18.49
N CYS A 83 -44.66 26.22 -17.32
CA CYS A 83 -45.23 26.60 -16.03
C CYS A 83 -45.48 28.13 -15.94
N THR A 84 -46.74 28.54 -16.11
CA THR A 84 -47.20 29.92 -15.91
C THR A 84 -47.34 30.33 -14.44
N PHE A 85 -47.32 29.38 -13.51
CA PHE A 85 -47.39 29.65 -12.08
C PHE A 85 -46.01 29.96 -11.49
N SER A 86 -45.64 31.24 -11.55
CA SER A 86 -44.55 31.82 -10.76
C SER A 86 -45.16 32.42 -9.48
N PRO A 87 -45.15 31.71 -8.33
CA PRO A 87 -45.67 32.28 -7.10
C PRO A 87 -44.77 33.44 -6.66
N ASP A 88 -45.32 34.66 -6.62
CA ASP A 88 -44.66 35.83 -6.03
C ASP A 88 -44.46 35.56 -4.54
N ARG A 89 -43.27 35.05 -4.22
CA ARG A 89 -42.81 34.85 -2.84
C ARG A 89 -42.03 36.09 -2.43
N GLU A 90 -42.78 37.07 -1.93
CA GLU A 90 -42.22 38.12 -1.10
C GLU A 90 -41.32 37.51 -0.02
N ALA A 91 -40.16 38.13 0.18
CA ALA A 91 -38.99 37.57 0.82
C ALA A 91 -39.23 36.86 2.17
N MET A 92 -39.25 35.53 2.17
CA MET A 92 -38.76 34.74 3.32
C MET A 92 -37.32 34.33 3.07
N ASP A 93 -36.40 35.17 3.56
CA ASP A 93 -34.98 34.88 3.66
C ASP A 93 -34.73 33.77 4.69
N VAL A 94 -34.73 32.53 4.22
CA VAL A 94 -34.28 31.37 5.01
C VAL A 94 -32.87 30.98 4.57
N GLY A 95 -31.91 31.85 4.93
CA GLY A 95 -30.54 31.46 5.28
C GLY A 95 -29.80 30.56 4.29
N GLY A 96 -29.62 31.01 3.04
CA GLY A 96 -29.01 30.17 2.01
C GLY A 96 -28.62 30.86 0.72
N ALA A 97 -27.91 32.00 0.78
CA ALA A 97 -27.29 32.69 -0.35
C ALA A 97 -28.23 32.89 -1.57
N ALA A 98 -29.16 33.84 -1.47
CA ALA A 98 -30.06 34.26 -2.54
C ALA A 98 -29.33 34.99 -3.69
N ALA A 99 -28.50 34.26 -4.44
CA ALA A 99 -27.84 34.71 -5.66
C ALA A 99 -28.11 33.71 -6.80
N GLY A 100 -29.04 34.07 -7.69
CA GLY A 100 -29.26 33.34 -8.96
C GLY A 100 -30.60 32.64 -9.14
N LEU A 101 -31.69 33.13 -8.53
CA LEU A 101 -33.06 32.77 -8.94
C LEU A 101 -33.38 33.46 -10.29
N GLY A 102 -32.86 32.90 -11.38
CA GLY A 102 -33.04 33.41 -12.74
C GLY A 102 -31.79 33.27 -13.64
N GLU A 103 -30.60 33.09 -13.05
CA GLU A 103 -29.35 32.96 -13.81
C GLU A 103 -29.44 31.83 -14.85
N SER A 104 -29.23 32.16 -16.12
CA SER A 104 -29.14 31.16 -17.18
C SER A 104 -27.93 30.24 -16.95
N ARG A 105 -27.96 29.02 -17.53
CA ARG A 105 -26.83 28.09 -17.37
C ARG A 105 -25.51 28.68 -17.89
N LEU A 106 -25.54 29.46 -18.98
CA LEU A 106 -24.32 30.06 -19.55
C LEU A 106 -23.79 31.18 -18.65
N GLU A 107 -24.67 32.05 -18.17
CA GLU A 107 -24.38 33.15 -17.24
C GLU A 107 -23.80 32.65 -15.92
N ARG A 108 -24.35 31.56 -15.35
CA ARG A 108 -23.77 30.88 -14.18
C ARG A 108 -22.35 30.37 -14.44
N TRP A 109 -22.09 29.84 -15.63
CA TRP A 109 -20.75 29.37 -16.01
C TRP A 109 -19.77 30.53 -16.17
N GLU A 110 -20.19 31.63 -16.80
CA GLU A 110 -19.39 32.85 -16.91
C GLU A 110 -19.06 33.45 -15.54
N ARG A 111 -20.07 33.54 -14.66
CA ARG A 111 -19.91 34.01 -13.28
C ARG A 111 -18.91 33.15 -12.51
N LEU A 112 -19.08 31.83 -12.48
CA LEU A 112 -18.20 30.93 -11.73
C LEU A 112 -16.77 30.88 -12.31
N ALA A 113 -16.63 30.87 -13.64
CA ALA A 113 -15.32 30.72 -14.29
C ALA A 113 -14.48 32.00 -14.27
N TYR A 114 -15.10 33.16 -14.48
CA TYR A 114 -14.40 34.43 -14.63
C TYR A 114 -14.69 35.42 -13.51
N GLN A 115 -15.95 35.74 -13.24
CA GLN A 115 -16.30 36.83 -12.32
C GLN A 115 -15.98 36.48 -10.86
N ASP A 116 -16.27 35.26 -10.41
CA ASP A 116 -15.98 34.80 -9.05
C ASP A 116 -14.47 34.60 -8.85
N TRP A 117 -13.78 34.07 -9.87
CA TRP A 117 -12.31 33.99 -9.85
C TRP A 117 -11.68 35.40 -9.77
N GLN A 118 -12.13 36.35 -10.59
CA GLN A 118 -11.67 37.74 -10.55
C GLN A 118 -11.96 38.38 -9.19
N ARG A 119 -13.17 38.21 -8.63
CA ARG A 119 -13.54 38.72 -7.30
C ARG A 119 -12.65 38.16 -6.20
N VAL A 120 -12.39 36.85 -6.20
CA VAL A 120 -11.50 36.20 -5.22
C VAL A 120 -10.05 36.67 -5.39
N GLN A 121 -9.55 36.82 -6.62
CA GLN A 121 -8.20 37.34 -6.86
C GLN A 121 -8.07 38.81 -6.45
N ALA A 122 -9.05 39.66 -6.76
CA ALA A 122 -9.08 41.06 -6.36
C ALA A 122 -9.12 41.19 -4.82
N ALA A 123 -9.97 40.41 -4.14
CA ALA A 123 -10.03 40.39 -2.68
C ALA A 123 -8.71 39.93 -2.04
N ARG A 124 -8.06 38.89 -2.60
CA ARG A 124 -6.73 38.45 -2.18
C ARG A 124 -5.66 39.52 -2.42
N ALA A 125 -5.67 40.16 -3.57
CA ALA A 125 -4.71 41.22 -3.91
C ALA A 125 -4.88 42.46 -3.01
N ALA A 126 -6.11 42.85 -2.70
CA ALA A 126 -6.42 43.94 -1.77
C ALA A 126 -6.02 43.58 -0.32
N SER A 127 -6.29 42.35 0.13
CA SER A 127 -5.85 41.88 1.45
C SER A 127 -4.32 41.83 1.55
N ALA A 128 -3.65 41.38 0.48
CA ALA A 128 -2.19 41.35 0.41
C ALA A 128 -1.59 42.75 0.39
N SER A 129 -2.14 43.70 -0.39
CA SER A 129 -1.62 45.07 -0.41
C SER A 129 -1.82 45.77 0.93
N GLN A 130 -2.98 45.59 1.58
CA GLN A 130 -3.22 46.07 2.95
C GLN A 130 -2.20 45.50 3.94
N HIS A 131 -2.03 44.17 3.97
CA HIS A 131 -1.08 43.51 4.86
C HIS A 131 0.37 43.96 4.61
N TYR A 132 0.83 43.93 3.35
CA TYR A 132 2.22 44.24 3.04
C TYR A 132 2.55 45.74 3.10
N SER A 133 1.56 46.64 2.97
CA SER A 133 1.76 48.09 3.14
C SER A 133 2.19 48.51 4.55
N GLN A 134 2.01 47.63 5.54
CA GLN A 134 2.42 47.86 6.93
C GLN A 134 3.95 47.75 7.13
N PHE A 135 4.67 47.15 6.18
CA PHE A 135 6.12 46.99 6.25
C PHE A 135 6.82 48.04 5.39
N THR A 136 7.71 48.81 6.00
CA THR A 136 8.54 49.82 5.31
C THR A 136 9.71 49.19 4.53
N PHE A 137 10.07 47.94 4.83
CA PHE A 137 11.16 47.23 4.18
C PHE A 137 10.75 46.67 2.82
N GLN A 138 11.36 47.20 1.75
CA GLN A 138 11.22 46.67 0.39
C GLN A 138 12.50 45.89 0.03
N PRO A 139 12.46 44.55 -0.05
CA PRO A 139 13.64 43.76 -0.38
C PRO A 139 14.09 44.01 -1.82
N HIS A 140 15.34 44.43 -2.01
CA HIS A 140 15.94 44.46 -3.33
C HIS A 140 16.23 43.03 -3.81
N ILE A 141 15.31 42.46 -4.61
CA ILE A 141 15.52 41.15 -5.23
C ILE A 141 16.44 41.32 -6.44
N ASP A 142 17.65 40.79 -6.32
CA ASP A 142 18.68 40.82 -7.36
C ASP A 142 18.19 40.26 -8.69
N PRO A 143 18.70 40.77 -9.83
CA PRO A 143 18.32 40.28 -11.16
C PRO A 143 18.51 38.78 -11.36
N HIS A 144 19.50 38.17 -10.68
CA HIS A 144 19.75 36.74 -10.71
C HIS A 144 18.64 35.96 -9.96
N SER A 145 18.38 36.31 -8.70
CA SER A 145 17.32 35.73 -7.87
C SER A 145 15.93 35.90 -8.50
N ARG A 146 15.67 37.05 -9.13
CA ARG A 146 14.44 37.32 -9.89
C ARG A 146 14.28 36.39 -11.10
N ARG A 147 15.37 36.02 -11.77
CA ARG A 147 15.36 35.09 -12.92
C ARG A 147 15.13 33.64 -12.48
N ILE A 148 15.59 33.25 -11.28
CA ILE A 148 15.34 31.92 -10.70
C ILE A 148 13.88 31.81 -10.23
N GLY A 149 13.37 32.84 -9.54
CA GLY A 149 12.01 32.86 -8.99
C GLY A 149 10.89 33.16 -9.98
N GLN A 150 11.18 33.28 -11.28
CA GLN A 150 10.15 33.52 -12.31
C GLN A 150 9.26 32.29 -12.48
N ALA A 151 7.94 32.48 -12.33
CA ALA A 151 6.95 31.44 -12.55
C ALA A 151 6.97 31.01 -14.03
N THR A 152 7.43 29.79 -14.31
CA THR A 152 7.38 29.17 -15.63
C THR A 152 5.95 28.91 -16.06
N THR A 153 5.64 29.14 -17.34
CA THR A 153 4.29 28.85 -17.86
C THR A 153 4.03 27.33 -17.87
N LEU A 154 2.77 26.91 -17.71
CA LEU A 154 2.42 25.48 -17.72
C LEU A 154 2.83 24.79 -19.04
N LYS A 155 2.79 25.52 -20.17
CA LYS A 155 3.29 25.07 -21.47
C LYS A 155 4.80 24.82 -21.46
N GLU A 156 5.57 25.70 -20.82
CA GLU A 156 7.02 25.56 -20.66
C GLU A 156 7.39 24.37 -19.77
N LEU A 157 6.67 24.15 -18.67
CA LEU A 157 6.88 22.97 -17.80
C LEU A 157 6.64 21.64 -18.54
N VAL A 158 5.61 21.57 -19.37
CA VAL A 158 5.27 20.35 -20.14
C VAL A 158 6.24 20.11 -21.30
N GLN A 159 6.58 21.15 -22.07
CA GLN A 159 7.41 21.01 -23.27
C GLN A 159 8.91 21.02 -22.96
N ASN A 160 9.31 21.73 -21.90
CA ASN A 160 10.67 21.95 -21.42
C ASN A 160 11.66 22.27 -22.56
N SER A 161 11.22 23.15 -23.48
CA SER A 161 11.96 23.49 -24.70
C SER A 161 13.31 24.15 -24.38
N ARG A 162 13.34 25.05 -23.39
CA ARG A 162 14.54 25.80 -23.00
C ARG A 162 15.65 24.94 -22.40
N ALA A 163 15.34 24.03 -21.48
CA ALA A 163 16.37 23.13 -20.96
C ALA A 163 16.77 22.06 -21.99
N ARG A 164 15.88 21.69 -22.93
CA ARG A 164 16.24 20.83 -24.06
C ARG A 164 17.20 21.50 -25.03
N SER A 165 16.99 22.78 -25.39
CA SER A 165 17.90 23.49 -26.28
C SER A 165 19.28 23.68 -25.64
N GLN A 166 19.33 24.12 -24.38
CA GLN A 166 20.60 24.26 -23.64
C GLN A 166 21.37 22.95 -23.51
N LYS A 167 20.68 21.82 -23.27
CA LYS A 167 21.31 20.49 -23.25
C LYS A 167 21.79 20.04 -24.62
N ALA A 168 21.08 20.37 -25.69
CA ALA A 168 21.50 20.05 -27.06
C ALA A 168 22.72 20.89 -27.49
N GLU A 169 22.75 22.16 -27.12
CA GLU A 169 23.85 23.09 -27.36
C GLU A 169 25.12 22.65 -26.62
N ALA A 170 25.05 22.43 -25.30
CA ALA A 170 26.17 21.90 -24.53
C ALA A 170 26.63 20.51 -25.00
N ALA A 171 25.71 19.64 -25.44
CA ALA A 171 26.08 18.35 -26.02
C ALA A 171 26.78 18.50 -27.39
N ALA A 172 26.40 19.49 -28.19
CA ALA A 172 27.07 19.80 -29.46
C ALA A 172 28.47 20.40 -29.23
N GLU A 173 28.65 21.25 -28.24
CA GLU A 173 29.97 21.77 -27.82
C GLU A 173 30.90 20.64 -27.37
N ILE A 174 30.41 19.75 -26.49
CA ILE A 174 31.18 18.58 -26.02
C ILE A 174 31.53 17.64 -27.18
N GLU A 175 30.60 17.38 -28.09
CA GLU A 175 30.87 16.54 -29.25
C GLU A 175 31.83 17.20 -30.24
N ALA A 176 31.79 18.54 -30.40
CA ALA A 176 32.76 19.28 -31.20
C ALA A 176 34.17 19.24 -30.60
N GLN A 177 34.31 19.42 -29.28
CA GLN A 177 35.58 19.24 -28.56
C GLN A 177 36.12 17.82 -28.75
N ARG A 178 35.27 16.80 -28.53
CA ARG A 178 35.62 15.39 -28.74
C ARG A 178 36.04 15.10 -30.19
N GLN A 179 35.40 15.72 -31.18
CA GLN A 179 35.79 15.58 -32.59
C GLN A 179 37.13 16.23 -32.91
N GLN A 180 37.50 17.32 -32.23
CA GLN A 180 38.83 17.94 -32.33
C GLN A 180 39.92 17.10 -31.65
N GLU A 181 39.61 16.46 -30.52
CA GLU A 181 40.54 15.59 -29.78
C GLU A 181 40.73 14.20 -30.45
N CYS A 182 39.74 13.71 -31.19
CA CYS A 182 39.76 12.39 -31.80
C CYS A 182 40.60 12.35 -33.09
N THR A 183 41.90 12.07 -32.96
CA THR A 183 42.84 11.90 -34.09
C THR A 183 42.56 10.68 -35.00
N PHE A 184 41.73 9.73 -34.55
CA PHE A 184 41.43 8.49 -35.28
C PHE A 184 40.01 8.52 -35.88
N ALA A 185 39.92 8.80 -37.18
CA ALA A 185 38.68 8.79 -37.97
C ALA A 185 38.66 7.59 -38.95
N PRO A 186 38.25 6.39 -38.53
CA PRO A 186 38.25 5.21 -39.38
C PRO A 186 37.19 5.32 -40.49
N ASP A 187 37.61 5.12 -41.75
CA ASP A 187 36.74 5.13 -42.93
C ASP A 187 35.82 3.90 -42.96
N VAL A 188 34.69 3.99 -42.25
CA VAL A 188 33.65 2.96 -42.16
C VAL A 188 33.00 2.61 -43.50
N ARG A 189 33.24 3.37 -44.59
CA ARG A 189 32.67 3.08 -45.91
C ARG A 189 33.34 1.90 -46.60
N LYS A 190 34.57 1.54 -46.22
CA LYS A 190 35.36 0.46 -46.86
C LYS A 190 35.06 -0.95 -46.32
N ALA A 191 34.28 -1.09 -45.25
CA ALA A 191 33.99 -2.39 -44.64
C ALA A 191 33.07 -3.31 -45.47
N GLY A 192 32.41 -2.80 -46.52
CA GLY A 192 31.41 -3.55 -47.29
C GLY A 192 31.92 -4.37 -48.50
N SER A 193 33.12 -4.09 -49.01
CA SER A 193 33.57 -4.62 -50.33
C SER A 193 34.23 -6.02 -50.28
N GLY A 194 34.47 -6.56 -49.08
CA GLY A 194 35.46 -7.62 -48.88
C GLY A 194 34.96 -8.98 -48.40
N ARG A 195 33.85 -9.54 -48.93
CA ARG A 195 33.41 -10.92 -48.56
C ARG A 195 32.56 -11.70 -49.58
N LYS A 196 33.14 -11.98 -50.76
CA LYS A 196 32.78 -13.16 -51.60
C LYS A 196 33.98 -14.12 -51.77
N ARG A 197 34.45 -14.68 -50.66
CA ARG A 197 35.26 -15.92 -50.62
C ARG A 197 34.58 -16.84 -49.60
N ARG A 198 33.68 -17.70 -50.10
CA ARG A 198 33.88 -19.11 -50.46
C ARG A 198 34.03 -20.01 -49.24
N ASN A 199 33.07 -20.93 -49.13
CA ASN A 199 33.07 -22.06 -48.20
C ASN A 199 34.23 -23.01 -48.51
N SER A 200 35.37 -22.85 -47.84
CA SER A 200 36.33 -23.93 -47.59
C SER A 200 37.48 -23.47 -46.69
N MET A 201 37.45 -23.86 -45.42
CA MET A 201 38.58 -24.38 -44.62
C MET A 201 38.10 -24.67 -43.18
N PRO A 202 38.68 -25.66 -42.47
CA PRO A 202 38.14 -26.18 -41.23
C PRO A 202 38.47 -25.30 -40.01
N ALA A 203 37.71 -25.51 -38.94
CA ALA A 203 37.88 -24.79 -37.68
C ALA A 203 39.12 -25.27 -36.90
N THR A 204 40.26 -24.62 -37.11
CA THR A 204 41.44 -24.68 -36.23
C THR A 204 42.07 -23.29 -36.08
N SER A 205 42.89 -23.14 -35.04
CA SER A 205 43.55 -21.90 -34.56
C SER A 205 42.63 -20.86 -33.89
N ALA A 206 42.88 -20.72 -32.59
CA ALA A 206 42.34 -19.74 -31.68
C ALA A 206 42.47 -18.29 -32.18
N SER A 207 41.35 -17.57 -32.20
CA SER A 207 41.35 -16.11 -32.10
C SER A 207 41.03 -15.74 -30.64
N PRO A 208 41.95 -15.12 -29.89
CA PRO A 208 41.78 -14.91 -28.44
C PRO A 208 40.66 -13.92 -28.08
N ASN A 209 40.15 -13.14 -29.05
CA ASN A 209 39.14 -12.10 -28.82
C ASN A 209 37.71 -12.46 -29.26
N ARG A 210 37.43 -13.72 -29.64
CA ARG A 210 36.04 -14.19 -29.80
C ARG A 210 35.50 -14.73 -28.46
N VAL A 211 35.14 -13.82 -27.55
CA VAL A 211 34.40 -14.16 -26.33
C VAL A 211 33.03 -14.71 -26.74
N SER A 212 32.90 -16.03 -26.69
CA SER A 212 31.63 -16.73 -26.84
C SER A 212 30.77 -16.44 -25.61
N HIS A 213 29.88 -15.47 -25.70
CA HIS A 213 28.85 -15.22 -24.67
C HIS A 213 27.78 -16.33 -24.69
N ARG A 214 28.17 -17.56 -24.31
CA ARG A 214 27.25 -18.66 -23.99
C ARG A 214 27.44 -19.17 -22.57
N SER A 215 26.70 -18.51 -21.67
CA SER A 215 25.82 -19.17 -20.70
C SER A 215 26.41 -20.02 -19.57
N GLN A 216 27.44 -19.55 -18.85
CA GLN A 216 27.69 -20.05 -17.47
C GLN A 216 27.84 -18.94 -16.40
N ASP A 217 28.52 -17.83 -16.67
CA ASP A 217 28.91 -16.86 -15.60
C ASP A 217 28.25 -15.46 -15.65
N SER A 218 26.94 -15.37 -15.90
CA SER A 218 26.25 -14.07 -15.88
C SER A 218 26.33 -13.36 -14.51
N LYS A 219 26.23 -14.11 -13.41
CA LYS A 219 26.34 -13.57 -12.04
C LYS A 219 27.76 -13.09 -11.71
N ALA A 220 28.80 -13.85 -12.07
CA ALA A 220 30.18 -13.42 -11.84
C ALA A 220 30.57 -12.21 -12.71
N MET A 221 29.98 -12.08 -13.90
CA MET A 221 30.12 -10.88 -14.72
C MET A 221 29.44 -9.66 -14.08
N LEU A 222 28.21 -9.81 -13.55
CA LEU A 222 27.52 -8.73 -12.82
C LEU A 222 28.33 -8.28 -11.60
N HIS A 223 28.84 -9.19 -10.77
CA HIS A 223 29.70 -8.83 -9.64
C HIS A 223 31.00 -8.12 -10.06
N LYS A 224 31.61 -8.49 -11.21
CA LYS A 224 32.76 -7.75 -11.75
C LYS A 224 32.38 -6.33 -12.20
N ILE A 225 31.19 -6.15 -12.79
CA ILE A 225 30.67 -4.83 -13.19
C ILE A 225 30.36 -3.97 -11.94
N GLU A 226 29.77 -4.57 -10.90
CA GLU A 226 29.48 -3.91 -9.62
C GLU A 226 30.77 -3.49 -8.89
N ALA A 227 31.74 -4.40 -8.78
CA ALA A 227 33.04 -4.11 -8.18
C ALA A 227 33.78 -2.98 -8.92
N TRP A 228 33.82 -3.03 -10.26
CA TRP A 228 34.43 -1.96 -11.07
C TRP A 228 33.71 -0.61 -10.95
N ARG A 229 32.36 -0.62 -10.86
CA ARG A 229 31.58 0.60 -10.61
C ARG A 229 31.88 1.17 -9.23
N LYS A 230 32.00 0.32 -8.21
CA LYS A 230 32.34 0.74 -6.85
C LYS A 230 33.75 1.31 -6.80
N GLU A 231 34.76 0.60 -7.28
CA GLU A 231 36.15 1.09 -7.36
C GLU A 231 36.23 2.44 -8.08
N LYS A 232 35.48 2.63 -9.18
CA LYS A 232 35.40 3.90 -9.88
C LYS A 232 34.72 5.01 -9.07
N GLN A 233 33.71 4.68 -8.27
CA GLN A 233 33.04 5.63 -7.39
C GLN A 233 33.95 6.02 -6.22
N ASP A 234 34.52 5.04 -5.52
CA ASP A 234 35.45 5.22 -4.40
C ASP A 234 36.63 6.11 -4.85
N ARG A 235 37.22 5.87 -6.03
CA ARG A 235 38.29 6.70 -6.61
C ARG A 235 37.89 8.13 -6.97
N LEU A 236 36.63 8.36 -7.35
CA LEU A 236 36.11 9.71 -7.61
C LEU A 236 35.83 10.46 -6.31
N GLU A 237 35.42 9.75 -5.26
CA GLU A 237 35.24 10.28 -3.91
C GLU A 237 36.59 10.64 -3.28
N GLU A 238 37.59 9.77 -3.37
CA GLU A 238 38.98 10.07 -2.97
C GLU A 238 39.54 11.31 -3.69
N ALA A 239 39.38 11.39 -5.01
CA ALA A 239 39.84 12.55 -5.79
C ALA A 239 39.09 13.85 -5.45
N ARG A 240 37.84 13.74 -4.98
CA ARG A 240 37.07 14.89 -4.48
C ARG A 240 37.54 15.31 -3.10
N ASN A 241 37.69 14.37 -2.18
CA ASN A 241 38.15 14.61 -0.81
C ASN A 241 39.57 15.22 -0.78
N LEU A 242 40.44 14.79 -1.70
CA LEU A 242 41.77 15.39 -1.87
C LEU A 242 41.70 16.86 -2.31
N ARG A 243 40.82 17.20 -3.27
CA ARG A 243 40.59 18.61 -3.67
C ARG A 243 39.98 19.44 -2.55
N GLU A 244 38.97 18.92 -1.86
CA GLU A 244 38.35 19.59 -0.72
C GLU A 244 39.37 19.81 0.42
N TYR A 245 40.36 18.93 0.58
CA TYR A 245 41.49 19.08 1.50
C TYR A 245 42.53 20.10 1.01
N GLU A 246 42.89 20.10 -0.28
CA GLU A 246 43.76 21.12 -0.91
C GLU A 246 43.14 22.52 -0.78
N GLU A 247 41.85 22.66 -1.10
CA GLU A 247 41.06 23.90 -0.92
C GLU A 247 41.00 24.34 0.57
N LEU A 248 41.01 23.40 1.51
CA LEU A 248 41.08 23.70 2.96
C LEU A 248 42.47 24.20 3.39
N LEU A 249 43.55 23.67 2.80
CA LEU A 249 44.92 24.12 3.06
C LEU A 249 45.17 25.52 2.47
N ASP A 250 44.62 25.79 1.28
CA ASP A 250 44.66 27.09 0.62
C ASP A 250 43.70 28.12 1.26
N CYS A 251 42.86 27.69 2.22
CA CYS A 251 41.92 28.54 2.92
C CYS A 251 42.63 29.48 3.91
N THR A 252 43.08 30.63 3.40
CA THR A 252 43.66 31.74 4.19
C THR A 252 42.67 32.39 5.17
N PHE A 253 41.39 32.01 5.14
CA PHE A 253 40.37 32.51 6.05
C PHE A 253 40.56 31.93 7.45
N THR A 254 41.36 32.62 8.24
CA THR A 254 41.48 32.45 9.70
C THR A 254 40.54 33.44 10.39
N PRO A 255 39.25 33.11 10.58
CA PRO A 255 38.36 34.00 11.33
C PRO A 255 38.94 34.19 12.73
N SER A 256 39.01 35.44 13.19
CA SER A 256 39.31 35.73 14.59
C SER A 256 38.12 35.31 15.44
N ILE A 257 38.04 34.01 15.74
CA ILE A 257 37.07 33.45 16.67
C ILE A 257 37.48 33.99 18.04
N ALA A 258 36.70 34.96 18.56
CA ALA A 258 36.85 35.43 19.93
C ALA A 258 36.89 34.21 20.87
N PRO A 259 37.77 34.19 21.89
CA PRO A 259 38.05 32.99 22.69
C PRO A 259 36.73 32.37 23.17
N ALA A 260 36.49 31.13 22.75
CA ALA A 260 35.22 30.47 22.95
C ALA A 260 34.81 30.53 24.42
N ALA A 261 33.53 30.83 24.66
CA ALA A 261 32.96 30.79 26.01
C ALA A 261 33.34 29.46 26.69
N PRO A 262 33.71 29.47 27.98
CA PRO A 262 34.22 28.29 28.66
C PRO A 262 33.22 27.13 28.49
N PRO A 263 33.70 25.91 28.17
CA PRO A 263 32.81 24.80 27.84
C PRO A 263 31.81 24.59 28.98
N PRO A 264 30.51 24.42 28.67
CA PRO A 264 29.48 24.33 29.69
C PRO A 264 29.80 23.16 30.63
N LYS A 265 29.90 23.46 31.93
CA LYS A 265 30.18 22.45 32.97
C LYS A 265 28.93 21.62 33.24
N GLY A 266 28.59 20.73 32.31
CA GLY A 266 27.44 19.83 32.40
C GLY A 266 27.29 18.97 31.14
N PRO A 267 26.46 17.92 31.19
CA PRO A 267 26.11 17.15 30.01
C PRO A 267 25.42 18.05 28.98
N ILE A 268 25.87 18.00 27.73
CA ILE A 268 25.32 18.81 26.63
C ILE A 268 23.96 18.24 26.23
N VAL A 269 22.89 18.76 26.83
CA VAL A 269 21.52 18.42 26.44
C VAL A 269 21.18 19.13 25.13
N ILE A 270 21.27 18.40 24.02
CA ILE A 270 20.88 18.89 22.70
C ILE A 270 19.34 18.78 22.58
N PRO A 271 18.59 19.91 22.43
CA PRO A 271 17.14 19.87 22.35
C PRO A 271 16.67 19.00 21.18
N GLY A 272 15.87 17.98 21.47
CA GLY A 272 15.30 17.07 20.46
C GLY A 272 16.21 15.89 20.06
N LEU A 273 17.39 15.71 20.66
CA LEU A 273 18.21 14.52 20.46
C LEU A 273 17.46 13.24 20.87
N ASP A 274 16.74 13.28 21.99
CA ASP A 274 15.95 12.14 22.48
C ASP A 274 14.87 11.74 21.47
N ARG A 275 14.12 12.71 20.95
CA ARG A 275 13.12 12.51 19.88
C ARG A 275 13.76 11.97 18.59
N HIS A 276 14.97 12.38 18.25
CA HIS A 276 15.70 11.84 17.09
C HIS A 276 16.08 10.36 17.31
N LEU A 277 16.55 10.00 18.50
CA LEU A 277 16.86 8.61 18.86
C LEU A 277 15.59 7.74 18.90
N GLU A 278 14.48 8.24 19.45
CA GLU A 278 13.17 7.59 19.42
C GLU A 278 12.69 7.30 17.98
N LEU A 279 12.81 8.28 17.08
CA LEU A 279 12.48 8.11 15.66
C LEU A 279 13.39 7.09 14.97
N GLN A 280 14.69 7.10 15.30
CA GLN A 280 15.65 6.13 14.76
C GLN A 280 15.34 4.70 15.23
N ASP A 281 14.93 4.52 16.48
CA ASP A 281 14.55 3.22 17.03
C ASP A 281 13.18 2.74 16.52
N LEU A 282 12.23 3.64 16.29
CA LEU A 282 10.99 3.32 15.59
C LEU A 282 11.27 2.85 14.14
N ALA A 283 12.17 3.52 13.42
CA ALA A 283 12.57 3.11 12.08
C ALA A 283 13.24 1.72 12.07
N LYS A 284 14.13 1.43 13.03
CA LYS A 284 14.73 0.09 13.21
C LYS A 284 13.67 -0.98 13.47
N ARG A 285 12.69 -0.72 14.36
CA ARG A 285 11.59 -1.66 14.66
C ARG A 285 10.72 -1.93 13.42
N GLN A 286 10.35 -0.89 12.68
CA GLN A 286 9.58 -1.03 11.43
C GLN A 286 10.34 -1.85 10.38
N ALA A 287 11.65 -1.62 10.23
CA ALA A 287 12.48 -2.40 9.31
C ALA A 287 12.55 -3.89 9.73
N GLN A 288 12.71 -4.20 11.02
CA GLN A 288 12.69 -5.56 11.54
C GLN A 288 11.33 -6.25 11.33
N ASP A 289 10.22 -5.56 11.61
CA ASP A 289 8.87 -6.07 11.37
C ASP A 289 8.62 -6.37 9.90
N LEU A 290 9.07 -5.50 8.99
CA LEU A 290 8.99 -5.74 7.54
C LEU A 290 9.83 -6.95 7.13
N GLN A 291 11.06 -7.08 7.63
CA GLN A 291 11.90 -8.26 7.38
C GLN A 291 11.26 -9.55 7.91
N GLN A 292 10.67 -9.54 9.10
CA GLN A 292 9.94 -10.70 9.64
C GLN A 292 8.71 -11.06 8.80
N ARG A 293 7.93 -10.06 8.36
CA ARG A 293 6.79 -10.27 7.45
C ARG A 293 7.25 -10.85 6.12
N GLN A 294 8.33 -10.32 5.55
CA GLN A 294 8.93 -10.82 4.31
C GLN A 294 9.44 -12.25 4.46
N ALA A 295 10.14 -12.59 5.54
CA ALA A 295 10.62 -13.95 5.79
C ALA A 295 9.49 -14.97 6.06
N LYS A 296 8.35 -14.52 6.61
CA LYS A 296 7.14 -15.35 6.79
C LYS A 296 6.37 -15.55 5.49
N ALA A 297 6.22 -14.50 4.68
CA ALA A 297 5.45 -14.53 3.44
C ALA A 297 6.22 -15.14 2.25
N PHE A 298 7.52 -14.85 2.16
CA PHE A 298 8.40 -15.28 1.09
C PHE A 298 9.46 -16.24 1.63
N LYS A 299 9.58 -17.40 1.00
CA LYS A 299 10.75 -18.27 1.16
C LYS A 299 11.94 -17.62 0.43
N LEU A 300 12.53 -16.58 1.03
CA LEU A 300 13.58 -15.76 0.40
C LEU A 300 14.82 -16.57 0.00
N ASN A 301 15.13 -17.62 0.75
CA ASN A 301 16.14 -18.63 0.41
C ASN A 301 15.46 -19.99 0.21
N PRO A 302 14.85 -20.26 -0.96
CA PRO A 302 14.37 -21.59 -1.26
C PRO A 302 15.60 -22.48 -1.51
N GLN A 303 15.79 -23.50 -0.68
CA GLN A 303 16.86 -24.48 -0.91
C GLN A 303 16.67 -25.08 -2.32
N PRO A 304 17.71 -25.12 -3.17
CA PRO A 304 17.62 -25.71 -4.50
C PRO A 304 17.50 -27.23 -4.36
N GLY A 305 16.25 -27.71 -4.28
CA GLY A 305 15.96 -29.13 -4.31
C GLY A 305 16.40 -29.74 -5.65
N PRO A 306 16.87 -31.00 -5.67
CA PRO A 306 17.17 -31.68 -6.91
C PRO A 306 15.92 -31.77 -7.79
N PHE A 307 16.07 -31.52 -9.09
CA PHE A 307 14.98 -31.55 -10.05
C PHE A 307 14.31 -32.94 -10.05
N LEU A 308 13.11 -33.02 -9.46
CA LEU A 308 12.23 -34.17 -9.55
C LEU A 308 10.85 -33.67 -9.99
N ALA A 309 10.32 -34.24 -11.07
CA ALA A 309 8.98 -33.95 -11.52
C ALA A 309 7.98 -34.32 -10.41
N THR A 310 7.06 -33.40 -10.08
CA THR A 310 6.11 -33.58 -8.97
C THR A 310 5.07 -34.64 -9.30
N VAL A 311 5.41 -35.91 -9.06
CA VAL A 311 4.41 -36.99 -9.00
C VAL A 311 3.61 -36.79 -7.71
N PRO A 312 2.29 -36.51 -7.77
CA PRO A 312 1.50 -36.31 -6.57
C PRO A 312 1.38 -37.63 -5.81
N ALA A 313 1.88 -37.67 -4.58
CA ALA A 313 1.64 -38.80 -3.69
C ALA A 313 0.13 -38.90 -3.39
N PRO A 314 -0.45 -40.11 -3.34
CA PRO A 314 -1.86 -40.28 -2.99
C PRO A 314 -2.10 -39.75 -1.58
N PHE A 315 -2.93 -38.72 -1.46
CA PHE A 315 -3.24 -38.09 -0.20
C PHE A 315 -4.22 -38.95 0.61
N ARG A 316 -3.82 -39.32 1.84
CA ARG A 316 -4.76 -39.83 2.85
C ARG A 316 -5.42 -38.65 3.54
N PHE A 317 -6.75 -38.57 3.49
CA PHE A 317 -7.51 -37.62 4.30
C PHE A 317 -7.31 -37.95 5.78
N LYS A 318 -6.91 -36.98 6.59
CA LYS A 318 -6.75 -37.14 8.04
C LYS A 318 -8.09 -37.06 8.80
N ALA A 319 -9.18 -37.50 8.18
CA ALA A 319 -10.51 -37.48 8.79
C ALA A 319 -10.59 -38.48 9.96
N ASP A 320 -10.02 -39.67 9.77
CA ASP A 320 -10.34 -40.84 10.60
C ASP A 320 -9.51 -40.88 11.91
N ASP A 321 -8.21 -40.55 11.86
CA ASP A 321 -7.31 -40.63 13.03
C ASP A 321 -7.34 -39.39 13.96
N ALA A 322 -7.90 -38.27 13.50
CA ALA A 322 -7.78 -36.97 14.17
C ALA A 322 -9.03 -36.56 14.97
N SER A 323 -10.18 -37.19 14.74
CA SER A 323 -11.48 -36.75 15.28
C SER A 323 -11.45 -36.63 16.82
N GLY A 324 -11.23 -37.74 17.54
CA GLY A 324 -11.31 -37.77 19.01
C GLY A 324 -10.36 -36.82 19.74
N LYS A 325 -9.17 -36.55 19.19
CA LYS A 325 -8.22 -35.57 19.77
C LYS A 325 -8.69 -34.12 19.57
N THR A 326 -9.40 -33.83 18.48
CA THR A 326 -9.98 -32.50 18.25
C THR A 326 -11.25 -32.28 19.05
N GLU A 327 -12.09 -33.31 19.20
CA GLU A 327 -13.29 -33.27 20.04
C GLU A 327 -12.96 -33.11 21.52
N ALA A 328 -12.04 -33.91 22.07
CA ALA A 328 -11.59 -33.76 23.47
C ALA A 328 -11.03 -32.35 23.76
N ARG A 329 -10.31 -31.75 22.79
CA ARG A 329 -9.78 -30.39 22.90
C ARG A 329 -10.90 -29.33 22.84
N ARG A 330 -11.94 -29.54 22.03
CA ARG A 330 -13.14 -28.67 21.96
C ARG A 330 -13.98 -28.76 23.24
N ALA A 331 -14.18 -29.97 23.76
CA ALA A 331 -14.90 -30.20 25.02
C ALA A 331 -14.21 -29.48 26.19
N LYS A 332 -12.89 -29.67 26.35
CA LYS A 332 -12.11 -28.99 27.39
C LYS A 332 -12.12 -27.47 27.24
N LEU A 333 -12.08 -26.94 26.01
CA LEU A 333 -12.21 -25.50 25.77
C LEU A 333 -13.58 -24.97 26.21
N ARG A 334 -14.66 -25.68 25.85
CA ARG A 334 -16.04 -25.33 26.23
C ARG A 334 -16.23 -25.34 27.75
N GLU A 335 -15.69 -26.33 28.44
CA GLU A 335 -15.68 -26.41 29.91
C GLU A 335 -14.93 -25.21 30.53
N THR A 336 -13.74 -24.85 30.03
CA THR A 336 -12.98 -23.70 30.55
C THR A 336 -13.71 -22.36 30.34
N LEU A 337 -14.39 -22.18 29.20
CA LEU A 337 -15.18 -20.97 28.93
C LEU A 337 -16.43 -20.90 29.81
N MET A 338 -17.12 -22.02 30.01
CA MET A 338 -18.28 -22.10 30.91
C MET A 338 -17.87 -21.83 32.37
N ALA A 339 -16.73 -22.37 32.82
CA ALA A 339 -16.18 -22.12 34.14
C ALA A 339 -15.74 -20.66 34.35
N ALA A 340 -15.28 -19.96 33.30
CA ALA A 340 -15.00 -18.54 33.34
C ALA A 340 -16.30 -17.72 33.48
N ALA A 341 -17.29 -17.97 32.61
CA ALA A 341 -18.59 -17.30 32.66
C ALA A 341 -19.31 -17.49 34.02
N MET A 342 -19.22 -18.69 34.61
CA MET A 342 -19.79 -18.96 35.94
C MET A 342 -19.07 -18.25 37.10
N LYS A 343 -17.79 -17.85 36.93
CA LYS A 343 -17.07 -17.01 37.90
C LYS A 343 -17.46 -15.53 37.77
N GLU A 344 -17.75 -15.08 36.57
CA GLU A 344 -18.19 -13.70 36.27
C GLU A 344 -19.66 -13.46 36.63
N CYS A 345 -20.46 -14.53 36.82
CA CYS A 345 -21.85 -14.43 37.25
C CYS A 345 -21.97 -13.98 38.72
N THR A 346 -22.23 -12.69 38.91
CA THR A 346 -22.48 -12.07 40.23
C THR A 346 -23.90 -12.31 40.76
N PHE A 347 -24.83 -12.73 39.89
CA PHE A 347 -26.23 -12.95 40.25
C PHE A 347 -26.43 -14.31 40.95
N ARG A 348 -26.70 -14.28 42.26
CA ARG A 348 -26.93 -15.48 43.10
C ARG A 348 -28.33 -15.47 43.72
N PRO A 349 -29.39 -15.73 42.94
CA PRO A 349 -30.75 -15.75 43.46
C PRO A 349 -30.93 -16.91 44.44
N ARG A 350 -31.50 -16.63 45.62
CA ARG A 350 -31.98 -17.68 46.52
C ARG A 350 -33.30 -18.24 45.97
N THR A 351 -33.22 -19.35 45.25
CA THR A 351 -34.38 -20.09 44.75
C THR A 351 -34.58 -21.38 45.55
N ASN A 352 -35.83 -21.87 45.63
CA ASN A 352 -36.14 -23.15 46.27
C ASN A 352 -35.39 -24.31 45.60
N GLU A 353 -35.10 -24.24 44.29
CA GLU A 353 -34.24 -25.20 43.62
C GLU A 353 -32.81 -25.24 44.17
N SER A 354 -32.21 -24.09 44.50
CA SER A 354 -30.85 -24.06 45.04
C SER A 354 -30.77 -24.69 46.43
N ALA A 355 -31.81 -24.52 47.26
CA ALA A 355 -31.95 -25.20 48.54
C ALA A 355 -32.14 -26.72 48.35
N ASN A 356 -33.03 -27.13 47.44
CA ASN A 356 -33.25 -28.55 47.13
C ASN A 356 -31.99 -29.22 46.56
N LYS A 357 -31.25 -28.55 45.66
CA LYS A 357 -29.99 -29.05 45.10
C LYS A 357 -28.90 -29.20 46.17
N ALA A 358 -28.83 -28.27 47.14
CA ALA A 358 -27.92 -28.38 48.28
C ALA A 358 -28.31 -29.52 49.25
N LEU A 359 -29.61 -29.73 49.47
CA LEU A 359 -30.10 -30.89 50.24
C LEU A 359 -29.76 -32.21 49.54
N ILE A 360 -29.98 -32.30 48.22
CA ILE A 360 -29.64 -33.49 47.42
C ILE A 360 -28.13 -33.74 47.44
N SER A 361 -27.28 -32.72 47.29
CA SER A 361 -25.82 -32.91 47.38
C SER A 361 -25.36 -33.33 48.78
N GLN A 362 -26.02 -32.85 49.85
CA GLN A 362 -25.78 -33.34 51.22
C GLN A 362 -26.21 -34.79 51.39
N ILE A 363 -27.37 -35.21 50.84
CA ILE A 363 -27.84 -36.60 50.90
C ILE A 363 -26.88 -37.53 50.16
N LEU A 364 -26.40 -37.14 48.97
CA LEU A 364 -25.43 -37.92 48.20
C LEU A 364 -24.08 -38.01 48.92
N ALA A 365 -23.54 -36.90 49.42
CA ALA A 365 -22.30 -36.91 50.19
C ALA A 365 -22.41 -37.67 51.53
N ALA A 366 -23.59 -37.66 52.15
CA ALA A 366 -23.86 -38.46 53.34
C ALA A 366 -23.99 -39.95 53.02
N ALA A 367 -24.51 -40.33 51.85
CA ALA A 367 -24.52 -41.71 51.39
C ALA A 367 -23.10 -42.26 51.14
N ASP A 368 -22.19 -41.44 50.58
CA ASP A 368 -20.79 -41.80 50.40
C ASP A 368 -20.03 -41.97 51.74
N LEU A 369 -20.45 -41.26 52.79
CA LEU A 369 -19.91 -41.38 54.16
C LEU A 369 -20.64 -42.43 55.01
N ALA A 370 -21.82 -42.90 54.58
CA ALA A 370 -22.62 -43.93 55.23
C ALA A 370 -22.37 -45.33 54.63
N SER A 371 -21.12 -45.60 54.25
CA SER A 371 -20.61 -46.95 54.02
C SER A 371 -19.91 -47.44 55.31
N PRO A 372 -20.63 -48.05 56.28
CA PRO A 372 -20.03 -48.48 57.53
C PRO A 372 -19.10 -49.67 57.30
N CYS A 373 -17.86 -49.55 57.77
CA CYS A 373 -17.02 -50.71 58.04
C CYS A 373 -17.71 -51.61 59.08
N SER A 374 -18.14 -52.81 58.68
CA SER A 374 -18.52 -53.88 59.59
C SER A 374 -17.53 -55.04 59.43
N GLY A 375 -16.78 -55.37 60.49
CA GLY A 375 -15.92 -56.56 60.52
C GLY A 375 -14.51 -56.38 61.04
N THR A 376 -14.34 -55.99 62.31
CA THR A 376 -13.20 -56.45 63.12
C THR A 376 -13.70 -57.24 64.31
N ALA A 377 -13.15 -58.45 64.49
CA ALA A 377 -13.16 -59.25 65.71
C ALA A 377 -11.70 -59.71 65.91
N SER A 378 -11.11 -59.53 67.10
CA SER A 378 -10.79 -60.59 68.08
C SER A 378 -10.25 -61.90 67.46
N GLU A 379 -9.19 -62.58 67.93
CA GLU A 379 -8.32 -62.46 69.11
C GLU A 379 -7.14 -63.45 68.94
N ALA A 380 -6.04 -63.52 69.70
CA ALA A 380 -5.53 -62.76 70.86
C ALA A 380 -3.98 -62.77 70.85
N GLY A 381 -3.32 -61.98 71.70
CA GLY A 381 -1.85 -62.06 71.85
C GLY A 381 -1.37 -63.13 72.83
N ARG A 382 -0.28 -63.84 72.51
CA ARG A 382 0.60 -64.49 73.51
C ARG A 382 2.05 -64.47 73.07
N THR A 383 2.88 -63.89 73.92
CA THR A 383 4.35 -63.90 73.84
C THR A 383 4.93 -65.25 74.28
N ALA A 384 6.04 -65.65 73.66
CA ALA A 384 7.34 -65.92 74.32
C ALA A 384 8.06 -67.24 73.94
N VAL A 385 9.38 -67.20 74.15
CA VAL A 385 10.33 -68.30 74.37
C VAL A 385 11.05 -68.93 73.16
N ALA A 386 12.24 -68.35 72.90
CA ALA A 386 13.56 -68.99 72.73
C ALA A 386 13.97 -69.79 71.48
N CYS A 387 15.28 -69.61 71.18
CA CYS A 387 16.19 -70.37 70.32
C CYS A 387 15.95 -70.31 68.81
#